data_AF-A0AAN6D1B8-F1
#
_entry.id   AF-A0AAN6D1B8-F1
#
_cell.length_a   1.000
_cell.length_b   1.000
_cell.length_c   1.000
_cell.angle_alpha   90.00
_cell.angle_beta   90.00
_cell.angle_gamma   90.00
#
_symmetry.space_group_name_H-M   'P 1'
#
loop_
_entity.id
_entity.type
_entity.pdbx_description
1 polymer ?
#
loop_
_entity_poly.entity_id
_entity_poly.type
_entity_poly.pdbx_seq_one_letter_code
_entity_poly.pdbx_strand_id
1 'polypeptide(L)'
;MDHETITIHRPVEGFVHEYAPRLTAFEFKNKEVQSKKIVLFIGGLTDGLLTVPYLPELSSGLDKIGWTLVQIQFTSSYMGWGTGSLERDAYEIGLLVEYLRSERGGSREKVVLMGHSTGCQDTLQYLAKYVPKEPEKQVEGGILQAAVSDREAIFHALQQQGKGWEELEELNALARNYVSEGREHEVLPKKYSDLFLGAPINAYRWLSLATKLGDDDFFSSDLTLKDNKKTFGLVKRPIMVLNSEKDQFYPDYVDKQALMTQWKSATPEKLWSPHSGLIPGALHNIGPGSAPEAVAWTVDRVCKFCTDLE
;
A
#
# COMPACT_ATOMS: atom_id res chain seq x y z
N MET A 1 -9.68 22.69 -0.22
CA MET A 1 -8.37 22.36 -0.80
C MET A 1 -7.37 23.25 -0.09
N ASP A 2 -6.91 22.80 1.08
CA ASP A 2 -5.76 23.42 1.72
C ASP A 2 -4.58 23.32 0.75
N HIS A 3 -3.79 24.39 0.69
CA HIS A 3 -2.59 24.45 -0.12
C HIS A 3 -1.62 23.38 0.37
N GLU A 4 -1.64 22.19 -0.23
CA GLU A 4 -0.61 21.18 -0.02
C GLU A 4 0.74 21.84 -0.26
N THR A 5 1.60 21.79 0.74
CA THR A 5 2.98 22.27 0.60
C THR A 5 3.64 21.43 -0.48
N ILE A 6 3.86 22.01 -1.67
CA ILE A 6 4.49 21.31 -2.78
C ILE A 6 5.93 20.99 -2.37
N THR A 7 6.19 19.71 -2.09
CA THR A 7 7.55 19.24 -1.82
C THR A 7 8.21 18.93 -3.14
N ILE A 8 9.16 19.76 -3.56
CA ILE A 8 9.97 19.50 -4.75
C ILE A 8 11.23 18.76 -4.28
N HIS A 9 11.26 17.45 -4.52
CA HIS A 9 12.45 16.65 -4.26
C HIS A 9 13.60 17.10 -5.17
N ARG A 10 14.83 16.99 -4.65
CA ARG A 10 16.00 17.01 -5.53
C ARG A 10 15.91 15.83 -6.51
N PRO A 11 16.43 15.96 -7.74
CA PRO A 11 16.49 14.84 -8.66
C PRO A 11 17.14 13.62 -8.00
N VAL A 12 16.52 12.46 -8.19
CA VAL A 12 17.02 11.17 -7.70
C VAL A 12 17.64 10.43 -8.87
N GLU A 13 18.86 9.92 -8.67
CA GLU A 13 19.53 9.08 -9.66
C GLU A 13 19.08 7.62 -9.51
N GLY A 14 18.84 6.94 -10.63
CA GLY A 14 18.37 5.57 -10.65
C GLY A 14 18.26 5.01 -12.06
N PHE A 15 17.68 3.82 -12.16
CA PHE A 15 17.48 3.07 -13.39
C PHE A 15 15.99 2.86 -13.62
N VAL A 16 15.54 3.01 -14.87
CA VAL A 16 14.18 2.65 -15.26
C VAL A 16 14.22 1.29 -15.95
N HIS A 17 13.43 0.36 -15.46
CA HIS A 17 13.26 -0.97 -16.04
C HIS A 17 11.89 -1.08 -16.65
N GLU A 18 11.80 -1.55 -17.89
CA GLU A 18 10.55 -2.09 -18.44
C GLU A 18 10.52 -3.59 -18.10
N TYR A 19 9.70 -3.96 -17.10
CA TYR A 19 9.61 -5.35 -16.63
C TYR A 19 8.54 -6.15 -17.38
N ALA A 20 7.59 -5.46 -18.01
CA ALA A 20 6.59 -5.99 -18.92
C ALA A 20 6.12 -4.88 -19.88
N PRO A 21 5.49 -5.19 -21.03
CA PRO A 21 5.07 -4.17 -21.99
C PRO A 21 4.25 -3.07 -21.33
N ARG A 22 4.74 -1.82 -21.43
CA ARG A 22 4.11 -0.61 -20.83
C ARG A 22 4.09 -0.55 -19.30
N LEU A 23 4.78 -1.45 -18.60
CA LEU A 23 4.92 -1.45 -17.15
C LEU A 23 6.38 -1.23 -16.75
N THR A 24 6.61 -0.30 -15.83
CA THR A 24 7.96 0.16 -15.50
C THR A 24 8.24 0.17 -14.01
N ALA A 25 9.51 -0.02 -13.62
CA ALA A 25 9.95 0.16 -12.25
C ALA A 25 11.15 1.11 -12.21
N PHE A 26 11.25 1.92 -11.16
CA PHE A 26 12.39 2.77 -10.89
C PHE A 26 13.25 2.16 -9.78
N GLU A 27 14.47 1.74 -10.12
CA GLU A 27 15.47 1.27 -9.16
C GLU A 27 16.33 2.44 -8.71
N PHE A 28 16.34 2.74 -7.41
CA PHE A 28 17.18 3.79 -6.85
C PHE A 28 18.65 3.39 -6.91
N LYS A 29 19.54 4.35 -7.19
CA LYS A 29 20.97 4.09 -7.29
C LYS A 29 21.63 3.95 -5.91
N ASN A 30 22.20 2.78 -5.64
CA ASN A 30 23.13 2.57 -4.52
C ASN A 30 24.52 3.19 -4.80
N LYS A 31 25.30 3.48 -3.76
CA LYS A 31 26.60 4.18 -3.90
C LYS A 31 27.64 3.41 -4.71
N GLU A 32 27.73 2.10 -4.49
CA GLU A 32 28.78 1.26 -5.11
C GLU A 32 28.18 0.30 -6.13
N VAL A 33 27.40 -0.67 -5.65
CA VAL A 33 26.80 -1.72 -6.47
C VAL A 33 25.35 -1.91 -6.10
N GLN A 34 24.52 -2.21 -7.10
CA GLN A 34 23.14 -2.61 -6.85
C GLN A 34 23.08 -3.93 -6.10
N SER A 35 22.27 -3.99 -5.06
CA SER A 35 22.14 -5.17 -4.21
C SER A 35 21.26 -6.23 -4.85
N LYS A 36 21.55 -7.51 -4.57
CA LYS A 36 20.65 -8.60 -4.87
C LYS A 36 19.44 -8.70 -3.92
N LYS A 37 19.38 -7.86 -2.88
CA LYS A 37 18.29 -7.81 -1.91
C LYS A 37 17.48 -6.53 -2.13
N ILE A 38 16.18 -6.67 -2.38
CA ILE A 38 15.30 -5.58 -2.82
C ILE A 38 14.20 -5.32 -1.80
N VAL A 39 13.95 -4.04 -1.51
CA VAL A 39 12.65 -3.59 -1.03
C VAL A 39 11.88 -3.04 -2.22
N LEU A 40 10.77 -3.69 -2.56
CA LEU A 40 9.87 -3.28 -3.63
C LEU A 40 8.74 -2.42 -3.05
N PHE A 41 8.83 -1.12 -3.27
CA PHE A 41 7.87 -0.14 -2.81
C PHE A 41 6.68 -0.02 -3.76
N ILE A 42 5.47 -0.13 -3.20
CA ILE A 42 4.17 -0.05 -3.86
C ILE A 42 3.44 1.14 -3.25
N GLY A 43 3.22 2.19 -4.04
CA GLY A 43 2.51 3.40 -3.62
C GLY A 43 1.00 3.18 -3.49
N GLY A 44 0.30 4.19 -2.97
CA GLY A 44 -1.15 4.21 -2.95
C GLY A 44 -1.77 4.46 -4.33
N LEU A 45 -3.10 4.37 -4.41
CA LEU A 45 -3.92 4.55 -5.61
C LEU A 45 -3.50 5.78 -6.43
N THR A 46 -3.31 6.93 -5.77
CA THR A 46 -2.96 8.20 -6.44
C THR A 46 -1.47 8.40 -6.69
N ASP A 47 -0.63 7.48 -6.21
CA ASP A 47 0.80 7.62 -6.28
C ASP A 47 1.36 7.17 -7.63
N GLY A 48 2.51 7.75 -7.95
CA GLY A 48 3.44 7.22 -8.92
C GLY A 48 4.86 7.43 -8.42
N LEU A 49 5.80 7.54 -9.34
CA LEU A 49 7.21 7.68 -8.98
C LEU A 49 7.45 8.95 -8.14
N LEU A 50 8.09 8.78 -6.98
CA LEU A 50 8.47 9.84 -6.04
C LEU A 50 7.30 10.68 -5.45
N THR A 51 6.05 10.19 -5.49
CA THR A 51 4.95 10.87 -4.76
C THR A 51 5.15 10.81 -3.24
N VAL A 52 5.74 9.74 -2.73
CA VAL A 52 6.00 9.54 -1.30
C VAL A 52 7.35 10.15 -0.92
N PRO A 53 7.40 11.11 0.03
CA PRO A 53 8.54 12.01 0.14
C PRO A 53 9.79 11.41 0.78
N TYR A 54 9.65 10.38 1.62
CA TYR A 54 10.77 9.82 2.39
C TYR A 54 11.55 8.72 1.64
N LEU A 55 11.19 8.41 0.39
CA LEU A 55 11.83 7.34 -0.39
C LEU A 55 13.34 7.55 -0.62
N PRO A 56 13.86 8.77 -0.87
CA PRO A 56 15.31 8.98 -1.00
C PRO A 56 16.08 8.65 0.29
N GLU A 57 15.53 9.02 1.45
CA GLU A 57 16.09 8.71 2.76
C GLU A 57 16.00 7.20 3.06
N LEU A 58 14.88 6.56 2.68
CA LEU A 58 14.73 5.11 2.78
C LEU A 58 15.76 4.38 1.92
N SER A 59 15.92 4.77 0.65
CA SER A 59 16.95 4.22 -0.23
C SER A 59 18.34 4.36 0.37
N SER A 60 18.65 5.53 0.94
CA SER A 60 19.94 5.78 1.59
C SER A 60 20.15 4.95 2.86
N GLY A 61 19.07 4.59 3.58
CA GLY A 61 19.11 3.69 4.73
C GLY A 61 19.33 2.24 4.33
N LEU A 62 18.62 1.78 3.30
CA LEU A 62 18.71 0.43 2.75
C LEU A 62 20.09 0.16 2.13
N ASP A 63 20.66 1.12 1.40
CA ASP A 63 22.01 1.00 0.82
C ASP A 63 23.06 0.65 1.89
N LYS A 64 22.96 1.26 3.09
CA LYS A 64 23.89 1.01 4.20
C LYS A 64 23.88 -0.42 4.73
N ILE A 65 22.78 -1.15 4.54
CA ILE A 65 22.65 -2.56 4.94
C ILE A 65 22.70 -3.50 3.73
N GLY A 66 23.11 -2.98 2.57
CA GLY A 66 23.22 -3.74 1.33
C GLY A 66 21.87 -4.17 0.80
N TRP A 67 20.85 -3.33 0.84
CA TRP A 67 19.56 -3.50 0.16
C TRP A 67 19.37 -2.38 -0.87
N THR A 68 18.61 -2.64 -1.93
CA THR A 68 18.24 -1.64 -2.94
C THR A 68 16.74 -1.37 -2.88
N LEU A 69 16.35 -0.10 -3.00
CA LEU A 69 14.95 0.29 -3.14
C LEU A 69 14.54 0.27 -4.62
N VAL A 70 13.43 -0.40 -4.93
CA VAL A 70 12.77 -0.36 -6.25
C VAL A 70 11.36 0.13 -6.04
N GLN A 71 10.89 1.07 -6.86
CA GLN A 71 9.50 1.53 -6.86
C GLN A 71 8.79 1.04 -8.12
N ILE A 72 7.64 0.41 -7.97
CA ILE A 72 6.82 -0.05 -9.11
C ILE A 72 5.97 1.10 -9.67
N GLN A 73 5.81 1.12 -10.99
CA GLN A 73 4.74 1.84 -11.69
C GLN A 73 4.00 0.84 -12.58
N PHE A 74 2.70 0.71 -12.35
CA PHE A 74 1.87 -0.36 -12.90
C PHE A 74 0.50 0.19 -13.30
N THR A 75 -0.41 -0.66 -13.77
CA THR A 75 -1.66 -0.19 -14.37
C THR A 75 -2.51 0.61 -13.38
N SER A 76 -2.44 0.32 -12.08
CA SER A 76 -3.17 1.07 -11.04
C SER A 76 -2.52 2.39 -10.62
N SER A 77 -1.29 2.70 -11.05
CA SER A 77 -0.65 3.97 -10.66
C SER A 77 -1.43 5.21 -11.15
N TYR A 78 -1.30 6.31 -10.41
CA TYR A 78 -1.97 7.60 -10.66
C TYR A 78 -3.51 7.54 -10.66
N MET A 79 -4.12 7.26 -11.83
CA MET A 79 -5.58 7.26 -12.00
C MET A 79 -6.09 5.91 -12.55
N GLY A 80 -5.19 4.96 -12.85
CA GLY A 80 -5.57 3.71 -13.49
C GLY A 80 -6.16 2.66 -12.53
N TRP A 81 -6.11 2.92 -11.22
CA TRP A 81 -6.66 2.05 -10.19
C TRP A 81 -8.18 1.98 -10.18
N GLY A 82 -8.88 3.03 -10.61
CA GLY A 82 -10.34 3.11 -10.49
C GLY A 82 -11.10 2.11 -11.38
N THR A 83 -10.41 1.47 -12.32
CA THR A 83 -10.92 0.35 -13.12
C THR A 83 -10.17 -0.96 -12.87
N GLY A 84 -9.32 -0.99 -11.84
CA GLY A 84 -8.50 -2.13 -11.46
C GLY A 84 -9.11 -3.05 -10.43
N SER A 85 -8.29 -4.01 -10.00
CA SER A 85 -8.57 -4.95 -8.93
C SER A 85 -7.27 -5.38 -8.26
N LEU A 86 -7.34 -5.79 -7.00
CA LEU A 86 -6.18 -6.35 -6.30
C LEU A 86 -5.62 -7.60 -6.98
N GLU A 87 -6.43 -8.33 -7.75
CA GLU A 87 -5.97 -9.47 -8.54
C GLU A 87 -5.05 -9.03 -9.69
N ARG A 88 -5.46 -7.99 -10.44
CA ARG A 88 -4.61 -7.41 -11.49
C ARG A 88 -3.30 -6.90 -10.90
N ASP A 89 -3.38 -6.21 -9.77
CA ASP A 89 -2.24 -5.55 -9.16
C ASP A 89 -1.27 -6.60 -8.60
N ALA A 90 -1.77 -7.64 -7.95
CA ALA A 90 -0.96 -8.78 -7.53
C ALA A 90 -0.30 -9.52 -8.70
N TYR A 91 -1.01 -9.66 -9.83
CA TYR A 91 -0.44 -10.24 -11.05
C TYR A 91 0.72 -9.40 -11.60
N GLU A 92 0.54 -8.09 -11.74
CA GLU A 92 1.57 -7.16 -12.25
C GLU A 92 2.78 -7.05 -11.31
N ILE A 93 2.56 -7.03 -9.99
CA ILE A 93 3.63 -7.15 -8.99
C ILE A 93 4.41 -8.45 -9.20
N GLY A 94 3.71 -9.56 -9.42
CA GLY A 94 4.34 -10.86 -9.70
C GLY A 94 5.22 -10.86 -10.95
N LEU A 95 4.82 -10.14 -12.01
CA LEU A 95 5.66 -9.96 -13.20
C LEU A 95 6.95 -9.19 -12.89
N LEU A 96 6.89 -8.16 -12.03
CA LEU A 96 8.08 -7.42 -11.62
C LEU A 96 9.00 -8.28 -10.74
N VAL A 97 8.45 -9.06 -9.80
CA VAL A 97 9.26 -9.97 -8.97
C VAL A 97 9.98 -11.00 -9.85
N GLU A 98 9.28 -11.61 -10.80
CA GLU A 98 9.86 -12.53 -11.79
C GLU A 98 10.96 -11.85 -12.62
N TYR A 99 10.71 -10.64 -13.13
CA TYR A 99 11.70 -9.87 -13.87
C TYR A 99 12.96 -9.61 -13.03
N LEU A 100 12.81 -9.14 -11.78
CA LEU A 100 13.94 -8.86 -10.87
C LEU A 100 14.76 -10.12 -10.61
N ARG A 101 14.13 -11.29 -10.51
CA ARG A 101 14.81 -12.58 -10.31
C ARG A 101 15.57 -13.07 -11.55
N SER A 102 15.21 -12.59 -12.74
CA SER A 102 15.90 -12.92 -13.99
C SER A 102 17.28 -12.26 -14.11
N GLU A 103 18.14 -12.78 -15.00
CA GLU A 103 19.45 -12.16 -15.30
C GLU A 103 19.32 -10.71 -15.76
N ARG A 104 18.27 -10.39 -16.52
CA ARG A 104 18.01 -9.02 -17.01
C ARG A 104 17.61 -8.07 -15.88
N GLY A 105 16.94 -8.56 -14.84
CA GLY A 105 16.57 -7.79 -13.66
C GLY A 105 17.66 -7.76 -12.58
N GLY A 106 18.83 -8.33 -12.82
CA GLY A 106 19.97 -8.34 -11.90
C GLY A 106 20.03 -9.55 -10.96
N SER A 107 19.32 -10.63 -11.27
CA SER A 107 19.35 -11.91 -10.53
C SER A 107 19.14 -11.72 -9.03
N ARG A 108 18.10 -10.97 -8.64
CA ARG A 108 17.85 -10.63 -7.23
C ARG A 108 17.54 -11.89 -6.43
N GLU A 109 18.11 -11.99 -5.23
CA GLU A 109 18.04 -13.13 -4.33
C GLU A 109 16.99 -12.95 -3.23
N LYS A 110 16.69 -11.71 -2.83
CA LYS A 110 15.59 -11.40 -1.90
C LYS A 110 14.75 -10.21 -2.37
N VAL A 111 13.44 -10.26 -2.16
CA VAL A 111 12.45 -9.22 -2.43
C VAL A 111 11.49 -9.16 -1.24
N VAL A 112 11.40 -7.98 -0.62
CA VAL A 112 10.40 -7.64 0.40
C VAL A 112 9.44 -6.63 -0.21
N LEU A 113 8.14 -6.87 -0.10
CA LEU A 113 7.14 -5.91 -0.55
C LEU A 113 6.94 -4.83 0.53
N MET A 114 6.84 -3.57 0.13
CA MET A 114 6.52 -2.47 1.02
C MET A 114 5.37 -1.66 0.44
N GLY A 115 4.17 -1.90 0.95
CA GLY A 115 2.99 -1.14 0.62
C GLY A 115 2.92 0.16 1.42
N HIS A 116 2.62 1.26 0.76
CA HIS A 116 2.25 2.53 1.36
C HIS A 116 0.78 2.83 1.10
N SER A 117 0.06 3.32 2.10
CA SER A 117 -1.36 3.66 1.96
C SER A 117 -2.14 2.45 1.44
N THR A 118 -2.89 2.63 0.36
CA THR A 118 -3.62 1.58 -0.36
C THR A 118 -2.73 0.52 -1.01
N GLY A 119 -1.44 0.79 -1.27
CA GLY A 119 -0.46 -0.25 -1.63
C GLY A 119 -0.24 -1.29 -0.52
N CYS A 120 -0.70 -1.01 0.71
CA CYS A 120 -0.78 -2.03 1.78
C CYS A 120 -1.77 -3.15 1.42
N GLN A 121 -2.84 -2.84 0.68
CA GLN A 121 -3.82 -3.82 0.21
C GLN A 121 -3.16 -4.77 -0.77
N ASP A 122 -2.38 -4.25 -1.71
CA ASP A 122 -1.61 -5.05 -2.67
C ASP A 122 -0.62 -5.97 -1.96
N THR A 123 0.14 -5.44 -1.00
CA THR A 123 1.11 -6.21 -0.21
C THR A 123 0.42 -7.34 0.55
N LEU A 124 -0.68 -7.04 1.25
CA LEU A 124 -1.42 -8.06 2.02
C LEU A 124 -2.12 -9.06 1.10
N GLN A 125 -2.70 -8.61 -0.01
CA GLN A 125 -3.28 -9.46 -1.05
C GLN A 125 -2.24 -10.47 -1.56
N TYR A 126 -1.05 -9.99 -1.91
CA TYR A 126 0.03 -10.82 -2.44
C TYR A 126 0.44 -11.90 -1.45
N LEU A 127 0.58 -11.53 -0.16
CA LEU A 127 1.04 -12.42 0.90
C LEU A 127 -0.01 -13.39 1.45
N ALA A 128 -1.30 -13.01 1.40
CA ALA A 128 -2.37 -13.74 2.07
C ALA A 128 -3.30 -14.50 1.10
N LYS A 129 -3.64 -13.89 -0.04
CA LYS A 129 -4.72 -14.36 -0.91
C LYS A 129 -4.22 -14.83 -2.28
N TYR A 130 -3.33 -14.06 -2.92
CA TYR A 130 -2.78 -14.41 -4.24
C TYR A 130 -1.74 -15.53 -4.14
N VAL A 131 -0.74 -15.38 -3.27
CA VAL A 131 0.27 -16.39 -2.89
C VAL A 131 0.78 -17.23 -4.07
N PRO A 132 1.65 -16.66 -4.93
CA PRO A 132 2.21 -17.36 -6.08
C PRO A 132 2.89 -18.68 -5.68
N LYS A 133 2.71 -19.69 -6.53
CA LYS A 133 3.34 -21.02 -6.32
C LYS A 133 4.71 -21.08 -7.00
N GLU A 134 4.87 -20.28 -8.04
CA GLU A 134 6.07 -20.02 -8.81
C GLU A 134 7.19 -19.49 -7.92
N PRO A 135 8.31 -20.21 -7.74
CA PRO A 135 9.43 -19.77 -6.90
C PRO A 135 9.97 -18.38 -7.28
N GLU A 136 9.98 -18.06 -8.57
CA GLU A 136 10.41 -16.79 -9.15
C GLU A 136 9.50 -15.60 -8.80
N LYS A 137 8.30 -15.87 -8.28
CA LYS A 137 7.35 -14.85 -7.80
C LYS A 137 7.25 -14.80 -6.28
N GLN A 138 7.98 -15.66 -5.57
CA GLN A 138 7.97 -15.65 -4.12
C GLN A 138 8.79 -14.50 -3.54
N VAL A 139 8.28 -13.96 -2.43
CA VAL A 139 8.85 -12.85 -1.66
C VAL A 139 9.15 -13.29 -0.23
N GLU A 140 10.08 -12.60 0.41
CA GLU A 140 10.60 -12.94 1.74
C GLU A 140 9.73 -12.39 2.87
N GLY A 141 8.96 -11.32 2.63
CA GLY A 141 8.12 -10.68 3.62
C GLY A 141 7.39 -9.45 3.08
N GLY A 142 6.64 -8.78 3.97
CA GLY A 142 5.92 -7.55 3.64
C GLY A 142 6.00 -6.49 4.72
N ILE A 143 5.92 -5.24 4.30
CA ILE A 143 5.83 -4.06 5.16
C ILE A 143 4.58 -3.29 4.75
N LEU A 144 3.72 -2.96 5.71
CA LEU A 144 2.55 -2.11 5.52
C LEU A 144 2.82 -0.78 6.20
N GLN A 145 2.93 0.31 5.46
CA GLN A 145 3.10 1.66 6.01
C GLN A 145 1.82 2.49 5.77
N ALA A 146 1.24 3.00 6.86
CA ALA A 146 -0.05 3.69 6.85
C ALA A 146 -1.16 2.85 6.18
N ALA A 147 -1.38 1.63 6.67
CA ALA A 147 -2.53 0.83 6.24
C ALA A 147 -3.81 1.47 6.80
N VAL A 148 -4.62 2.08 5.95
CA VAL A 148 -5.89 2.75 6.30
C VAL A 148 -7.03 2.11 5.53
N SER A 149 -8.23 2.07 6.12
CA SER A 149 -9.43 1.67 5.40
C SER A 149 -9.92 2.78 4.48
N ASP A 150 -10.00 2.51 3.17
CA ASP A 150 -10.64 3.43 2.24
C ASP A 150 -12.08 3.68 2.60
N ARG A 151 -12.82 2.66 3.06
CA ARG A 151 -14.21 2.79 3.49
C ARG A 151 -14.36 3.83 4.61
N GLU A 152 -13.50 3.76 5.61
CA GLU A 152 -13.51 4.70 6.73
C GLU A 152 -12.91 6.06 6.35
N ALA A 153 -11.95 6.12 5.43
CA ALA A 153 -11.40 7.37 4.90
C ALA A 153 -12.44 8.12 4.03
N ILE A 154 -13.18 7.42 3.17
CA ILE A 154 -14.32 7.98 2.42
C ILE A 154 -15.36 8.52 3.40
N PHE A 155 -15.71 7.73 4.41
CA PHE A 155 -16.63 8.18 5.45
C PHE A 155 -16.12 9.45 6.15
N HIS A 156 -14.84 9.51 6.51
CA HIS A 156 -14.24 10.68 7.14
C HIS A 156 -14.33 11.92 6.22
N ALA A 157 -14.06 11.77 4.92
CA ALA A 157 -14.20 12.84 3.93
C ALA A 157 -15.66 13.31 3.77
N LEU A 158 -16.63 12.40 3.87
CA LEU A 158 -18.07 12.74 3.88
C LEU A 158 -18.46 13.48 5.16
N GLN A 159 -17.95 13.08 6.32
CA GLN A 159 -18.19 13.77 7.59
C GLN A 159 -17.75 15.24 7.56
N GLN A 160 -16.62 15.54 6.93
CA GLN A 160 -16.15 16.92 6.76
C GLN A 160 -17.11 17.77 5.91
N GLN A 161 -18.02 17.15 5.15
CA GLN A 161 -19.08 17.80 4.37
C GLN A 161 -20.44 17.80 5.08
N GLY A 162 -20.51 17.39 6.36
CA GLY A 162 -21.76 17.28 7.11
C GLY A 162 -22.61 16.06 6.74
N LYS A 163 -22.02 15.04 6.11
CA LYS A 163 -22.66 13.77 5.74
C LYS A 163 -22.17 12.64 6.64
N GLY A 164 -22.73 11.45 6.51
CA GLY A 164 -22.37 10.28 7.30
C GLY A 164 -22.50 8.95 6.55
N TRP A 165 -22.76 7.89 7.32
CA TRP A 165 -22.85 6.53 6.80
C TRP A 165 -24.05 6.32 5.89
N GLU A 166 -25.13 7.09 6.10
CA GLU A 166 -26.33 7.03 5.26
C GLU A 166 -25.99 7.45 3.82
N GLU A 167 -25.27 8.56 3.64
CA GLU A 167 -24.84 9.02 2.32
C GLU A 167 -23.84 8.07 1.65
N LEU A 168 -22.95 7.45 2.44
CA LEU A 168 -22.07 6.40 1.89
C LEU A 168 -22.88 5.19 1.42
N GLU A 169 -23.90 4.78 2.17
CA GLU A 169 -24.76 3.66 1.79
C GLU A 169 -25.64 3.98 0.58
N GLU A 170 -26.12 5.21 0.40
CA GLU A 170 -26.78 5.64 -0.83
C GLU A 170 -25.87 5.52 -2.06
N LEU A 171 -24.60 5.94 -1.92
CA LEU A 171 -23.59 5.77 -2.97
C LEU A 171 -23.34 4.28 -3.25
N ASN A 172 -23.26 3.45 -2.21
CA ASN A 172 -23.12 2.01 -2.37
C ASN A 172 -24.33 1.37 -3.06
N ALA A 173 -25.55 1.77 -2.69
CA ALA A 173 -26.79 1.23 -3.28
C ALA A 173 -26.84 1.45 -4.80
N LEU A 174 -26.50 2.65 -5.28
CA LEU A 174 -26.44 2.91 -6.72
C LEU A 174 -25.36 2.07 -7.42
N ALA A 175 -24.18 1.90 -6.82
CA ALA A 175 -23.15 1.02 -7.38
C ALA A 175 -23.59 -0.46 -7.40
N ARG A 176 -24.31 -0.93 -6.37
CA ARG A 176 -24.90 -2.28 -6.35
C ARG A 176 -25.95 -2.48 -7.45
N ASN A 177 -26.72 -1.44 -7.78
CA ASN A 177 -27.66 -1.50 -8.91
C ASN A 177 -26.92 -1.75 -10.24
N TYR A 178 -25.83 -1.03 -10.50
CA TYR A 178 -24.98 -1.28 -11.67
C TYR A 178 -24.51 -2.73 -11.73
N VAL A 179 -24.00 -3.27 -10.62
CA VAL A 179 -23.57 -4.68 -10.56
C VAL A 179 -24.74 -5.64 -10.81
N SER A 180 -25.91 -5.39 -10.21
CA SER A 180 -27.09 -6.25 -10.40
C SER A 180 -27.62 -6.27 -11.84
N GLU A 181 -27.32 -5.23 -12.62
CA GLU A 181 -27.65 -5.08 -14.03
C GLU A 181 -26.56 -5.66 -14.96
N GLY A 182 -25.47 -6.23 -14.44
CA GLY A 182 -24.33 -6.71 -15.23
C GLY A 182 -23.45 -5.59 -15.79
N ARG A 183 -23.41 -4.44 -15.10
CA ARG A 183 -22.71 -3.21 -15.49
C ARG A 183 -21.59 -2.87 -14.51
N GLU A 184 -21.01 -3.88 -13.86
CA GLU A 184 -20.00 -3.74 -12.82
C GLU A 184 -18.73 -3.00 -13.28
N HIS A 185 -18.40 -3.08 -14.58
CA HIS A 185 -17.23 -2.43 -15.16
C HIS A 185 -17.52 -1.06 -15.78
N GLU A 186 -18.77 -0.59 -15.73
CA GLU A 186 -19.09 0.77 -16.17
C GLU A 186 -18.64 1.82 -15.15
N VAL A 187 -18.08 2.92 -15.66
CA VAL A 187 -17.67 4.07 -14.85
C VAL A 187 -18.90 4.72 -14.21
N LEU A 188 -18.84 4.91 -12.91
CA LEU A 188 -19.90 5.55 -12.14
C LEU A 188 -19.97 7.06 -12.44
N PRO A 189 -21.09 7.72 -12.12
CA PRO A 189 -21.22 9.16 -12.28
C PRO A 189 -20.08 9.96 -11.61
N LYS A 190 -19.75 11.14 -12.16
CA LYS A 190 -18.63 11.99 -11.71
C LYS A 190 -18.55 12.21 -10.20
N LYS A 191 -19.68 12.26 -9.49
CA LYS A 191 -19.74 12.42 -8.03
C LYS A 191 -18.90 11.40 -7.25
N TYR A 192 -18.67 10.21 -7.80
CA TYR A 192 -17.82 9.18 -7.22
C TYR A 192 -16.34 9.51 -7.40
N SER A 193 -15.95 9.93 -8.60
CA SER A 193 -14.59 10.40 -8.90
C SER A 193 -14.18 11.64 -8.11
N ASP A 194 -15.14 12.51 -7.78
CA ASP A 194 -14.90 13.72 -6.98
C ASP A 194 -14.45 13.43 -5.55
N LEU A 195 -14.71 12.22 -5.04
CA LEU A 195 -14.20 11.76 -3.74
C LEU A 195 -12.74 11.28 -3.81
N PHE A 196 -12.18 11.15 -5.01
CA PHE A 196 -10.87 10.55 -5.26
C PHE A 196 -10.05 11.35 -6.28
N LEU A 197 -9.94 12.67 -6.06
CA LEU A 197 -9.13 13.59 -6.88
C LEU A 197 -9.42 13.49 -8.40
N GLY A 198 -10.64 13.10 -8.77
CA GLY A 198 -11.09 13.02 -10.16
C GLY A 198 -10.80 11.70 -10.87
N ALA A 199 -10.28 10.66 -10.20
CA ALA A 199 -10.06 9.35 -10.82
C ALA A 199 -11.39 8.67 -11.23
N PRO A 200 -11.57 8.26 -12.50
CA PRO A 200 -12.72 7.48 -12.93
C PRO A 200 -12.79 6.14 -12.20
N ILE A 201 -13.92 5.86 -11.54
CA ILE A 201 -14.11 4.61 -10.79
C ILE A 201 -15.32 3.84 -11.33
N ASN A 202 -15.14 2.54 -11.58
CA ASN A 202 -16.25 1.67 -11.98
C ASN A 202 -17.03 1.12 -10.77
N ALA A 203 -18.21 0.55 -11.02
CA ALA A 203 -19.10 0.08 -9.97
C ALA A 203 -18.45 -1.01 -9.08
N TYR A 204 -17.72 -1.96 -9.69
CA TYR A 204 -16.97 -2.99 -8.98
C TYR A 204 -15.95 -2.38 -8.02
N ARG A 205 -15.06 -1.52 -8.53
CA ARG A 205 -13.96 -0.96 -7.74
C ARG A 205 -14.47 -0.06 -6.62
N TRP A 206 -15.55 0.69 -6.87
CA TRP A 206 -16.21 1.44 -5.79
C TRP A 206 -16.67 0.52 -4.66
N LEU A 207 -17.42 -0.54 -4.97
CA LEU A 207 -17.92 -1.45 -3.93
C LEU A 207 -16.78 -2.16 -3.21
N SER A 208 -15.71 -2.50 -3.92
CA SER A 208 -14.50 -3.10 -3.37
C SER A 208 -13.87 -2.25 -2.26
N LEU A 209 -13.82 -0.93 -2.47
CA LEU A 209 -13.25 0.06 -1.54
C LEU A 209 -14.23 0.53 -0.46
N ALA A 210 -15.49 0.75 -0.83
CA ALA A 210 -16.47 1.52 -0.07
C ALA A 210 -17.49 0.68 0.72
N THR A 211 -17.38 -0.66 0.67
CA THR A 211 -18.31 -1.55 1.40
C THR A 211 -17.60 -2.39 2.44
N LYS A 212 -18.34 -2.75 3.48
CA LYS A 212 -17.86 -3.66 4.51
C LYS A 212 -17.61 -5.03 3.92
N LEU A 213 -16.41 -5.56 4.14
CA LEU A 213 -15.93 -6.83 3.56
C LEU A 213 -15.87 -6.81 2.03
N GLY A 214 -15.77 -5.63 1.40
CA GLY A 214 -15.35 -5.51 0.01
C GLY A 214 -13.94 -6.06 -0.20
N ASP A 215 -13.52 -6.27 -1.45
CA ASP A 215 -12.25 -6.96 -1.73
C ASP A 215 -11.03 -6.21 -1.18
N ASP A 216 -11.10 -4.87 -1.01
CA ASP A 216 -10.03 -4.04 -0.42
C ASP A 216 -10.17 -3.80 1.10
N ASP A 217 -11.29 -4.20 1.70
CA ASP A 217 -11.61 -3.87 3.09
C ASP A 217 -10.87 -4.77 4.09
N PHE A 218 -9.56 -4.56 4.21
CA PHE A 218 -8.69 -5.31 5.12
C PHE A 218 -8.48 -4.61 6.46
N PHE A 219 -8.69 -3.29 6.50
CA PHE A 219 -8.17 -2.41 7.55
C PHE A 219 -9.26 -1.66 8.32
N SER A 220 -10.55 -1.84 8.00
CA SER A 220 -11.62 -1.15 8.74
C SER A 220 -11.62 -1.51 10.22
N SER A 221 -11.82 -0.51 11.07
CA SER A 221 -11.76 -0.66 12.52
C SER A 221 -12.90 -1.52 13.10
N ASP A 222 -13.99 -1.67 12.37
CA ASP A 222 -15.17 -2.47 12.76
C ASP A 222 -15.15 -3.94 12.26
N LEU A 223 -14.04 -4.36 11.64
CA LEU A 223 -13.83 -5.75 11.27
C LEU A 223 -13.54 -6.58 12.52
N THR A 224 -14.05 -7.81 12.55
CA THR A 224 -13.81 -8.68 13.69
C THR A 224 -12.47 -9.42 13.55
N LEU A 225 -11.97 -9.99 14.65
CA LEU A 225 -10.85 -10.93 14.60
C LEU A 225 -11.09 -12.08 13.60
N LYS A 226 -12.34 -12.55 13.45
CA LYS A 226 -12.70 -13.59 12.47
C LYS A 226 -12.52 -13.12 11.03
N ASP A 227 -12.81 -11.85 10.76
CA ASP A 227 -12.62 -11.27 9.43
C ASP A 227 -11.14 -11.07 9.15
N ASN A 228 -10.37 -10.52 10.10
CA ASN A 228 -8.92 -10.38 9.93
C ASN A 228 -8.19 -11.74 9.83
N LYS A 229 -8.73 -12.82 10.38
CA LYS A 229 -8.19 -14.18 10.16
C LYS A 229 -8.30 -14.65 8.69
N LYS A 230 -9.17 -14.05 7.88
CA LYS A 230 -9.28 -14.30 6.44
C LYS A 230 -8.32 -13.45 5.60
N THR A 231 -7.56 -12.56 6.24
CA THR A 231 -6.53 -11.72 5.59
C THR A 231 -5.20 -11.93 6.29
N PHE A 232 -4.93 -11.20 7.37
CA PHE A 232 -3.74 -11.35 8.22
C PHE A 232 -3.51 -12.78 8.68
N GLY A 233 -4.58 -13.54 8.98
CA GLY A 233 -4.46 -14.95 9.38
C GLY A 233 -3.97 -15.92 8.30
N LEU A 234 -3.91 -15.48 7.03
CA LEU A 234 -3.48 -16.30 5.89
C LEU A 234 -2.05 -16.01 5.44
N VAL A 235 -1.38 -14.99 5.99
CA VAL A 235 -0.01 -14.67 5.57
C VAL A 235 0.93 -15.83 5.92
N LYS A 236 1.88 -16.11 5.02
CA LYS A 236 2.86 -17.20 5.18
C LYS A 236 4.29 -16.71 5.36
N ARG A 237 4.50 -15.40 5.32
CA ARG A 237 5.79 -14.72 5.44
C ARG A 237 5.72 -13.65 6.53
N PRO A 238 6.86 -13.25 7.11
CA PRO A 238 6.90 -12.17 8.08
C PRO A 238 6.28 -10.88 7.54
N ILE A 239 5.54 -10.19 8.40
CA ILE A 239 4.89 -8.92 8.09
C ILE A 239 5.20 -7.89 9.17
N MET A 240 5.53 -6.67 8.75
CA MET A 240 5.70 -5.51 9.63
C MET A 240 4.64 -4.47 9.32
N VAL A 241 4.05 -3.85 10.35
CA VAL A 241 3.04 -2.79 10.18
C VAL A 241 3.53 -1.52 10.88
N LEU A 242 3.65 -0.44 10.11
CA LEU A 242 4.11 0.89 10.53
C LEU A 242 3.00 1.92 10.26
N ASN A 243 2.06 2.07 11.18
CA ASN A 243 0.99 3.07 11.03
C ASN A 243 1.43 4.42 11.56
N SER A 244 0.97 5.50 10.95
CA SER A 244 1.31 6.87 11.36
C SER A 244 0.47 7.31 12.57
N GLU A 245 1.10 7.78 13.64
CA GLU A 245 0.40 8.19 14.88
C GLU A 245 -0.61 9.30 14.61
N LYS A 246 -0.23 10.31 13.83
CA LYS A 246 -1.05 11.48 13.47
C LYS A 246 -1.65 11.36 12.06
N ASP A 247 -1.78 10.15 11.53
CA ASP A 247 -2.42 9.91 10.24
C ASP A 247 -3.81 10.53 10.16
N GLN A 248 -3.99 11.45 9.21
CA GLN A 248 -5.17 12.29 9.01
C GLN A 248 -6.30 11.60 8.23
N PHE A 249 -6.09 10.38 7.72
CA PHE A 249 -7.13 9.63 7.02
C PHE A 249 -7.91 8.68 7.93
N TYR A 250 -7.43 8.46 9.15
CA TYR A 250 -8.20 7.76 10.17
C TYR A 250 -9.28 8.68 10.75
N PRO A 251 -10.54 8.22 10.84
CA PRO A 251 -11.54 8.92 11.64
C PRO A 251 -11.14 9.02 13.11
N ASP A 252 -11.57 10.10 13.78
CA ASP A 252 -11.24 10.38 15.19
C ASP A 252 -11.62 9.27 16.18
N TYR A 253 -12.62 8.46 15.85
CA TYR A 253 -13.07 7.37 16.72
C TYR A 253 -12.18 6.12 16.67
N VAL A 254 -11.24 6.04 15.72
CA VAL A 254 -10.43 4.83 15.54
C VAL A 254 -9.23 4.81 16.48
N ASP A 255 -9.21 3.83 17.39
CA ASP A 255 -8.02 3.49 18.18
C ASP A 255 -7.04 2.65 17.35
N LYS A 256 -6.04 3.33 16.79
CA LYS A 256 -4.99 2.72 15.94
C LYS A 256 -4.19 1.66 16.69
N GLN A 257 -3.97 1.80 17.99
CA GLN A 257 -3.20 0.85 18.78
C GLN A 257 -4.01 -0.43 19.03
N ALA A 258 -5.30 -0.29 19.36
CA ALA A 258 -6.21 -1.42 19.49
C ALA A 258 -6.37 -2.18 18.16
N LEU A 259 -6.51 -1.43 17.06
CA LEU A 259 -6.61 -1.98 15.71
C LEU A 259 -5.37 -2.82 15.33
N MET A 260 -4.17 -2.27 15.52
CA MET A 260 -2.92 -3.03 15.29
C MET A 260 -2.80 -4.27 16.19
N THR A 261 -3.29 -4.17 17.44
CA THR A 261 -3.29 -5.32 18.37
C THR A 261 -4.22 -6.43 17.87
N GLN A 262 -5.36 -6.09 17.26
CA GLN A 262 -6.24 -7.07 16.63
C GLN A 262 -5.60 -7.71 15.41
N TRP A 263 -4.97 -6.94 14.52
CA TRP A 263 -4.25 -7.49 13.36
C TRP A 263 -3.11 -8.42 13.77
N LYS A 264 -2.34 -8.03 14.78
CA LYS A 264 -1.32 -8.89 15.39
C LYS A 264 -1.91 -10.21 15.90
N SER A 265 -3.06 -10.14 16.57
CA SER A 265 -3.75 -11.33 17.11
C SER A 265 -4.33 -12.23 16.02
N ALA A 266 -4.65 -11.67 14.85
CA ALA A 266 -5.12 -12.42 13.68
C ALA A 266 -3.96 -13.10 12.93
N THR A 267 -2.78 -12.49 12.93
CA THR A 267 -1.58 -12.94 12.21
C THR A 267 -1.03 -14.23 12.83
N PRO A 268 -0.56 -15.22 12.04
CA PRO A 268 0.06 -16.41 12.57
C PRO A 268 1.25 -16.10 13.49
N GLU A 269 1.43 -16.94 14.51
CA GLU A 269 2.49 -16.79 15.50
C GLU A 269 3.86 -16.66 14.80
N LYS A 270 4.73 -15.79 15.33
CA LYS A 270 6.09 -15.50 14.83
C LYS A 270 6.17 -14.79 13.47
N LEU A 271 5.06 -14.60 12.75
CA LEU A 271 5.09 -13.83 11.49
C LEU A 271 4.88 -12.32 11.71
N TRP A 272 4.30 -11.91 12.83
CA TRP A 272 4.22 -10.49 13.17
C TRP A 272 5.57 -9.96 13.64
N SER A 273 6.13 -8.99 12.91
CA SER A 273 7.42 -8.38 13.23
C SER A 273 7.39 -7.63 14.57
N PRO A 274 8.39 -7.82 15.45
CA PRO A 274 8.52 -7.05 16.68
C PRO A 274 8.85 -5.57 16.43
N HIS A 275 9.21 -5.20 15.20
CA HIS A 275 9.48 -3.82 14.78
C HIS A 275 8.23 -3.06 14.33
N SER A 276 7.06 -3.70 14.33
CA SER A 276 5.77 -3.05 14.05
C SER A 276 5.43 -2.02 15.15
N GLY A 277 4.80 -0.91 14.77
CA GLY A 277 4.37 0.11 15.72
C GLY A 277 3.76 1.35 15.08
N LEU A 278 3.41 2.31 15.94
CA LEU A 278 2.99 3.64 15.51
C LEU A 278 4.23 4.52 15.32
N ILE A 279 4.34 5.16 14.15
CA ILE A 279 5.43 6.10 13.83
C ILE A 279 5.15 7.41 14.58
N PRO A 280 5.99 7.80 15.55
CA PRO A 280 5.71 8.96 16.40
C PRO A 280 5.58 10.24 15.59
N GLY A 281 4.49 10.97 15.82
CA GLY A 281 4.20 12.26 15.21
C GLY A 281 4.09 12.27 13.67
N ALA A 282 4.05 11.11 13.00
CA ALA A 282 3.98 11.03 11.55
C ALA A 282 2.57 11.31 11.02
N LEU A 283 2.49 11.99 9.88
CA LEU A 283 1.31 12.03 9.02
C LEU A 283 1.31 10.83 8.06
N HIS A 284 0.25 10.67 7.26
CA HIS A 284 0.03 9.51 6.39
C HIS A 284 1.24 9.10 5.53
N ASN A 285 1.82 10.05 4.79
CA ASN A 285 2.96 9.83 3.90
C ASN A 285 4.31 10.19 4.53
N ILE A 286 4.35 10.44 5.84
CA ILE A 286 5.56 10.89 6.56
C ILE A 286 6.18 12.16 5.93
N GLY A 287 5.33 12.96 5.28
CA GLY A 287 5.72 14.19 4.59
C GLY A 287 5.70 15.42 5.49
N PRO A 288 5.70 16.63 4.88
CA PRO A 288 5.65 17.90 5.61
C PRO A 288 4.54 17.93 6.68
N GLY A 289 4.89 18.37 7.89
CA GLY A 289 4.00 18.35 9.06
C GLY A 289 4.17 17.14 9.96
N SER A 290 4.87 16.09 9.49
CA SER A 290 5.34 15.00 10.35
C SER A 290 6.45 15.46 11.31
N ALA A 291 6.59 14.78 12.45
CA ALA A 291 7.68 15.03 13.38
C ALA A 291 9.06 14.82 12.73
N PRO A 292 10.09 15.61 13.08
CA PRO A 292 11.42 15.55 12.45
C PRO A 292 12.07 14.16 12.44
N GLU A 293 11.80 13.36 13.47
CA GLU A 293 12.34 12.02 13.67
C GLU A 293 11.54 10.90 12.97
N ALA A 294 10.36 11.19 12.42
CA ALA A 294 9.45 10.19 11.87
C ALA A 294 10.08 9.39 10.71
N VAL A 295 10.82 10.09 9.82
CA VAL A 295 11.55 9.45 8.71
C VAL A 295 12.65 8.55 9.26
N ALA A 296 13.52 9.06 10.15
CA ALA A 296 14.63 8.29 10.71
C ALA A 296 14.15 7.06 11.49
N TRP A 297 13.05 7.20 12.25
CA TRP A 297 12.38 6.10 12.94
C TRP A 297 11.94 5.04 11.94
N THR A 298 11.23 5.44 10.88
CA THR A 298 10.72 4.53 9.85
C THR A 298 11.84 3.77 9.16
N VAL A 299 12.88 4.49 8.70
CA VAL A 299 14.04 3.89 8.04
C VAL A 299 14.73 2.87 8.95
N ASP A 300 14.94 3.19 10.24
CA ASP A 300 15.54 2.25 11.18
C ASP A 300 14.73 0.95 11.33
N ARG A 301 13.39 1.03 11.42
CA ARG A 301 12.55 -0.18 11.56
C ARG A 301 12.51 -1.00 10.28
N VAL A 302 12.44 -0.34 9.12
CA VAL A 302 12.51 -1.03 7.81
C VAL A 302 13.85 -1.74 7.66
N CYS A 303 14.96 -1.08 7.99
CA CYS A 303 16.28 -1.71 7.95
C CYS A 303 16.36 -2.92 8.90
N LYS A 304 15.89 -2.79 10.15
CA LYS A 304 15.88 -3.91 11.11
C LYS A 304 15.07 -5.10 10.61
N PHE A 305 13.87 -4.87 10.07
CA PHE A 305 13.05 -5.92 9.49
C PHE A 305 13.76 -6.60 8.30
N CYS A 306 14.44 -5.84 7.44
CA CYS A 306 15.22 -6.40 6.34
C CYS A 306 16.41 -7.23 6.85
N THR A 307 17.09 -6.79 7.92
CA THR A 307 18.19 -7.52 8.56
C THR A 307 17.73 -8.82 9.21
N ASP A 308 16.56 -8.86 9.83
CA ASP A 308 15.98 -10.09 10.41
C ASP A 308 15.66 -11.15 9.34
N LEU A 309 15.52 -10.74 8.08
CA LEU A 309 15.24 -11.61 6.94
C LEU A 309 16.51 -12.06 6.20
N GLU A 310 17.71 -11.69 6.67
CA GLU A 310 18.99 -12.13 6.10
C GLU A 310 19.31 -13.59 6.43
#